data_AF-A6Q5K2-F1
#
_entry.id   AF-A6Q5K2-F1
#
_cell.length_a   1.000
_cell.length_b   1.000
_cell.length_c   1.000
_cell.angle_alpha   90.00
_cell.angle_beta   90.00
_cell.angle_gamma   90.00
#
_symmetry.space_group_name_H-M   'P 1'
#
loop_
_entity.id
_entity.type
_entity.pdbx_description
1 polymer ?
#
loop_
_entity_poly.entity_id
_entity_poly.type
_entity_poly.pdbx_seq_one_letter_code
_entity_poly.pdbx_strand_id
1 'polypeptide(L)'
;MKRLLLLIPVMLLARENPFFLPNELPQKESQIMHPVTQAPVAKQTKLPKKVIQPSKNGSIQKELLKLSIKPAIIYVYTDHLLIKTHSKLLRSFFTTKPKKLVLDFSSGTSFRSVKRKVKQSDYFIDIAAGSHKDYFRIALRLKKECSKKVKKTSEGYLVFCK
;
A
#
# COMPACT_ATOMS: atom_id res chain seq x y z
N MET A 1 29.73 -3.16 -64.65
CA MET A 1 28.91 -3.94 -63.69
C MET A 1 28.25 -2.95 -62.72
N LYS A 2 26.98 -2.59 -62.94
CA LYS A 2 26.24 -1.64 -62.09
C LYS A 2 25.34 -2.44 -61.15
N ARG A 3 25.65 -2.43 -59.84
CA ARG A 3 24.80 -3.04 -58.80
C ARG A 3 23.69 -2.05 -58.43
N LEU A 4 22.46 -2.41 -58.79
CA LEU A 4 21.23 -1.71 -58.45
C LEU A 4 20.86 -2.06 -57.00
N LEU A 5 20.97 -1.08 -56.09
CA LEU A 5 20.60 -1.21 -54.68
C LEU A 5 19.08 -1.04 -54.55
N LEU A 6 18.38 -2.12 -54.22
CA LEU A 6 16.93 -2.14 -54.04
C LEU A 6 16.61 -1.79 -52.57
N LEU A 7 16.06 -0.59 -52.34
CA LEU A 7 15.55 -0.17 -51.03
C LEU A 7 14.09 -0.61 -50.89
N ILE A 8 13.80 -1.41 -49.88
CA ILE A 8 12.46 -1.88 -49.52
C ILE A 8 11.83 -0.86 -48.56
N PRO A 9 10.67 -0.26 -48.86
CA PRO A 9 9.95 0.58 -47.90
C PRO A 9 9.22 -0.29 -46.87
N VAL A 10 9.53 -0.08 -45.60
CA VAL A 10 8.78 -0.64 -44.47
C VAL A 10 7.48 0.15 -44.33
N MET A 11 6.36 -0.45 -44.75
CA MET A 11 5.02 0.09 -44.52
C MET A 11 4.64 -0.12 -43.05
N LEU A 12 4.62 0.98 -42.27
CA LEU A 12 3.94 1.04 -40.98
C LEU A 12 2.43 1.04 -41.22
N LEU A 13 1.79 -0.13 -41.14
CA LEU A 13 0.34 -0.20 -40.98
C LEU A 13 0.01 0.14 -39.52
N ALA A 14 -0.48 1.37 -39.32
CA ALA A 14 -1.15 1.76 -38.08
C ALA A 14 -2.35 0.82 -37.87
N ARG A 15 -2.33 0.07 -36.77
CA ARG A 15 -3.47 -0.73 -36.33
C ARG A 15 -4.56 0.21 -35.81
N GLU A 16 -5.70 0.18 -36.47
CA GLU A 16 -6.91 0.87 -36.04
C GLU A 16 -7.42 0.28 -34.71
N ASN A 17 -7.78 1.17 -33.80
CA ASN A 17 -8.23 0.88 -32.45
C ASN A 17 -9.69 0.36 -32.49
N PRO A 18 -10.00 -0.87 -32.09
CA PRO A 18 -11.30 -1.51 -32.35
C PRO A 18 -12.42 -1.11 -31.36
N PHE A 19 -12.25 -0.01 -30.62
CA PHE A 19 -13.21 0.43 -29.60
C PHE A 19 -14.10 1.59 -30.07
N PHE A 20 -14.68 1.46 -31.27
CA PHE A 20 -15.81 2.27 -31.67
C PHE A 20 -17.06 1.40 -31.75
N LEU A 21 -17.98 1.60 -30.81
CA LEU A 21 -19.34 1.10 -30.88
C LEU A 21 -20.16 2.06 -31.77
N PRO A 22 -20.82 1.59 -32.84
CA PRO A 22 -21.67 2.45 -33.66
C PRO A 22 -23.06 2.62 -33.06
N ASN A 23 -23.52 3.87 -33.15
CA ASN A 23 -24.91 4.32 -33.27
C ASN A 23 -25.71 4.51 -31.97
N GLU A 24 -25.66 5.75 -31.49
CA GLU A 24 -26.79 6.38 -30.84
C GLU A 24 -27.92 6.59 -31.86
N LEU A 25 -29.12 6.10 -31.53
CA LEU A 25 -30.38 6.54 -32.12
C LEU A 25 -31.22 7.21 -31.02
N PRO A 26 -31.87 8.34 -31.32
CA PRO A 26 -32.62 9.09 -30.31
C PRO A 26 -33.98 8.43 -30.08
N GLN A 27 -34.24 7.99 -28.85
CA GLN A 27 -35.60 7.65 -28.40
C GLN A 27 -36.19 8.82 -27.61
N LYS A 28 -37.31 9.32 -28.12
CA LYS A 28 -38.20 10.34 -27.55
C LYS A 28 -39.34 9.63 -26.80
N GLU A 29 -39.86 10.32 -25.77
CA GLU A 29 -41.11 10.05 -25.00
C GLU A 29 -41.06 8.88 -23.99
N SER A 30 -41.61 8.93 -22.78
CA SER A 30 -42.35 9.95 -22.01
C SER A 30 -42.58 9.40 -20.59
N GLN A 31 -42.63 10.29 -19.57
CA GLN A 31 -43.24 10.11 -18.23
C GLN A 31 -42.53 9.07 -17.32
N ILE A 32 -42.28 9.29 -16.02
CA ILE A 32 -43.18 9.74 -14.95
C ILE A 32 -42.30 10.35 -13.84
N MET A 33 -42.71 11.51 -13.32
CA MET A 33 -42.16 12.11 -12.11
C MET A 33 -42.47 11.22 -10.90
N HIS A 34 -41.43 10.71 -10.23
CA HIS A 34 -41.51 10.33 -8.83
C HIS A 34 -40.32 10.91 -8.05
N PRO A 35 -40.55 11.40 -6.82
CA PRO A 35 -39.58 12.20 -6.08
C PRO A 35 -38.38 11.35 -5.65
N VAL A 36 -37.18 11.86 -5.91
CA VAL A 36 -35.93 11.35 -5.35
C VAL A 36 -35.92 11.71 -3.86
N THR A 37 -36.41 10.79 -3.05
CA THR A 37 -36.17 10.75 -1.62
C THR A 37 -34.68 10.63 -1.38
N GLN A 38 -34.08 11.70 -0.87
CA GLN A 38 -32.73 11.72 -0.34
C GLN A 38 -32.64 10.69 0.79
N ALA A 39 -31.90 9.61 0.56
CA ALA A 39 -31.56 8.68 1.62
C ALA A 39 -30.60 9.37 2.60
N PRO A 40 -30.91 9.36 3.92
CA PRO A 40 -30.16 10.10 4.91
C PRO A 40 -28.79 9.49 5.17
N VAL A 41 -27.82 10.39 5.28
CA VAL A 41 -26.52 10.27 5.95
C VAL A 41 -26.60 9.23 7.07
N ALA A 42 -25.95 8.08 6.84
CA ALA A 42 -25.78 7.06 7.86
C ALA A 42 -25.00 7.64 9.03
N LYS A 43 -25.74 7.93 10.11
CA LYS A 43 -25.24 8.27 11.43
C LYS A 43 -24.16 7.28 11.85
N GLN A 44 -22.99 7.83 12.15
CA GLN A 44 -21.93 7.12 12.85
C GLN A 44 -22.45 6.66 14.21
N THR A 45 -22.78 5.38 14.32
CA THR A 45 -22.98 4.72 15.61
C THR A 45 -21.64 4.69 16.33
N LYS A 46 -21.54 5.49 17.39
CA LYS A 46 -20.46 5.45 18.39
C LYS A 46 -20.44 4.05 19.01
N LEU A 47 -19.50 3.21 18.61
CA LEU A 47 -19.20 1.94 19.29
C LEU A 47 -18.35 2.24 20.54
N PRO A 48 -18.61 1.59 21.68
CA PRO A 48 -18.05 1.98 22.96
C PRO A 48 -16.53 1.79 23.02
N LYS A 49 -15.90 2.80 23.62
CA LYS A 49 -14.47 2.96 23.88
C LYS A 49 -13.99 1.88 24.87
N LYS A 50 -13.85 0.63 24.45
CA LYS A 50 -13.05 -0.36 25.20
C LYS A 50 -11.58 -0.14 24.85
N VAL A 51 -10.98 0.80 25.59
CA VAL A 51 -9.53 1.00 25.66
C VAL A 51 -8.92 -0.34 26.06
N ILE A 52 -8.37 -1.08 25.09
CA ILE A 52 -7.44 -2.17 25.40
C ILE A 52 -6.17 -1.47 25.87
N GLN A 53 -6.11 -1.21 27.18
CA GLN A 53 -4.86 -0.97 27.88
C GLN A 53 -3.99 -2.23 27.66
N PRO A 54 -2.69 -2.10 27.38
CA PRO A 54 -1.81 -3.25 27.40
C PRO A 54 -1.94 -3.91 28.78
N SER A 55 -2.23 -5.21 28.75
CA SER A 55 -2.33 -6.08 29.92
C SER A 55 -1.21 -5.77 30.91
N LYS A 56 -1.59 -5.34 32.12
CA LYS A 56 -0.71 -5.25 33.29
C LYS A 56 -0.34 -6.68 33.69
N ASN A 57 0.64 -7.24 32.99
CA ASN A 57 1.46 -8.42 33.29
C ASN A 57 2.09 -8.85 31.96
N GLY A 58 3.29 -8.37 31.66
CA GLY A 58 3.94 -8.67 30.39
C GLY A 58 5.41 -8.33 30.43
N SER A 59 6.25 -9.35 30.26
CA SER A 59 7.67 -9.19 30.01
C SER A 59 7.91 -8.09 28.97
N ILE A 60 8.85 -7.19 29.25
CA ILE A 60 9.27 -6.16 28.30
C ILE A 60 9.84 -6.89 27.09
N GLN A 61 9.06 -7.00 26.01
CA GLN A 61 9.56 -7.57 24.77
C GLN A 61 10.62 -6.62 24.20
N LYS A 62 11.86 -7.08 24.13
CA LYS A 62 12.98 -6.32 23.57
C LYS A 62 12.84 -6.22 22.05
N GLU A 63 13.06 -5.04 21.50
CA GLU A 63 13.10 -4.88 20.05
C GLU A 63 14.30 -5.63 19.43
N LEU A 64 14.05 -6.31 18.31
CA LEU A 64 15.08 -7.01 17.53
C LEU A 64 15.87 -6.05 16.64
N LEU A 65 15.22 -4.98 16.19
CA LEU A 65 15.81 -3.97 15.32
C LEU A 65 15.08 -2.65 15.48
N LYS A 66 15.86 -1.56 15.54
CA LYS A 66 15.38 -0.18 15.38
C LYS A 66 15.94 0.40 14.09
N LEU A 67 15.06 0.93 13.24
CA LEU A 67 15.43 1.59 11.99
C LEU A 67 14.88 3.03 11.99
N SER A 68 15.76 4.02 11.92
CA SER A 68 15.38 5.43 11.81
C SER A 68 15.52 5.91 10.37
N ILE A 69 14.45 6.51 9.84
CA ILE A 69 14.39 7.16 8.52
C ILE A 69 13.71 8.53 8.67
N LYS A 70 13.92 9.42 7.69
CA LYS A 70 13.56 10.85 7.83
C LYS A 70 12.07 11.20 7.66
N PRO A 71 11.14 10.23 7.77
CA PRO A 71 9.87 10.57 8.43
C PRO A 71 9.35 9.53 9.45
N ALA A 72 10.13 8.51 9.80
CA ALA A 72 9.64 7.42 10.64
C ALA A 72 10.73 6.73 11.47
N ILE A 73 10.34 6.22 12.63
CA ILE A 73 11.15 5.29 13.42
C ILE A 73 10.40 3.97 13.47
N ILE A 74 11.07 2.89 13.06
CA ILE A 74 10.49 1.56 12.96
C ILE A 74 11.14 0.66 13.99
N TYR A 75 10.33 0.07 14.86
CA TYR A 75 10.73 -0.93 15.83
C TYR A 75 10.20 -2.28 15.36
N VAL A 76 11.09 -3.26 15.23
CA VAL A 76 10.76 -4.62 14.84
C VAL A 76 10.87 -5.50 16.07
N TYR A 77 9.80 -6.24 16.35
CA TYR A 77 9.75 -7.26 17.39
C TYR A 77 9.66 -8.65 16.75
N THR A 78 9.49 -9.69 17.55
CA THR A 78 9.42 -11.08 17.08
C THR A 78 8.22 -11.31 16.15
N ASP A 79 7.03 -10.84 16.55
CA ASP A 79 5.74 -11.06 15.89
C ASP A 79 5.02 -9.79 15.43
N HIS A 80 5.57 -8.60 15.69
CA HIS A 80 4.93 -7.34 15.32
C HIS A 80 5.92 -6.23 15.00
N LEU A 81 5.41 -5.14 14.42
CA LEU A 81 6.14 -3.91 14.18
C LEU A 81 5.40 -2.70 14.71
N LEU A 82 6.14 -1.80 15.34
CA LEU A 82 5.69 -0.45 15.67
C LEU A 82 6.36 0.55 14.74
N ILE A 83 5.57 1.27 13.95
CA ILE A 83 6.03 2.32 13.04
C ILE A 83 5.58 3.65 13.63
N LYS A 84 6.52 4.39 14.23
CA LYS A 84 6.27 5.75 14.71
C LYS A 84 6.42 6.73 13.55
N THR A 85 5.34 7.38 13.17
CA THR A 85 5.31 8.38 12.09
C THR A 85 4.02 9.20 12.14
N HIS A 86 4.10 10.46 11.74
CA HIS A 86 2.92 11.31 11.53
C HIS A 86 2.31 11.14 10.13
N SER A 87 2.98 10.39 9.26
CA SER A 87 2.58 10.21 7.86
C SER A 87 1.33 9.35 7.73
N LYS A 88 0.45 9.68 6.78
CA LYS A 88 -0.77 8.92 6.50
C LYS A 88 -0.41 7.63 5.77
N LEU A 89 -0.89 6.48 6.25
CA LEU A 89 -0.81 5.21 5.51
C LEU A 89 -1.71 5.33 4.26
N LEU A 90 -1.09 5.26 3.09
CA LEU A 90 -1.77 5.35 1.79
C LEU A 90 -2.31 3.99 1.37
N ARG A 91 -1.47 2.95 1.48
CA ARG A 91 -1.84 1.58 1.13
C ARG A 91 -0.98 0.58 1.88
N SER A 92 -1.50 -0.63 1.96
CA SER A 92 -0.78 -1.79 2.46
C SER A 92 -1.14 -2.98 1.59
N PHE A 93 -0.17 -3.82 1.23
CA PHE A 93 -0.41 -4.98 0.36
C PHE A 93 0.70 -6.02 0.50
N PHE A 94 0.45 -7.25 0.04
CA PHE A 94 1.47 -8.28 -0.04
C PHE A 94 2.01 -8.41 -1.47
N THR A 95 3.28 -8.76 -1.57
CA THR A 95 3.87 -9.31 -2.80
C THR A 95 4.18 -10.79 -2.58
N THR A 96 4.15 -11.60 -3.64
CA THR A 96 4.32 -13.06 -3.54
C THR A 96 5.73 -13.54 -3.87
N LYS A 97 6.50 -12.81 -4.68
CA LYS A 97 7.87 -13.20 -5.11
C LYS A 97 8.83 -12.00 -5.10
N PRO A 98 9.63 -11.78 -4.04
CA PRO A 98 9.60 -12.47 -2.74
C PRO A 98 8.34 -12.14 -1.95
N LYS A 99 8.00 -12.98 -0.96
CA LYS A 99 6.92 -12.70 -0.02
C LYS A 99 7.25 -11.46 0.81
N LYS A 100 6.49 -10.37 0.62
CA LYS A 100 6.70 -9.12 1.38
C LYS A 100 5.38 -8.53 1.83
N LEU A 101 5.36 -7.92 3.01
CA LEU A 101 4.36 -6.92 3.38
C LEU A 101 4.90 -5.54 3.01
N VAL A 102 4.14 -4.79 2.23
CA VAL A 102 4.49 -3.45 1.77
C VAL A 102 3.51 -2.45 2.37
N LEU A 103 4.05 -1.35 2.91
CA LEU A 103 3.31 -0.25 3.53
C LEU A 103 3.81 1.06 2.91
N ASP A 104 2.92 1.79 2.25
CA ASP A 104 3.25 3.10 1.68
C ASP A 104 2.63 4.20 2.53
N PHE A 105 3.41 5.23 2.82
CA PHE A 105 3.03 6.36 3.65
C PHE A 105 3.27 7.66 2.88
N SER A 106 2.35 8.61 2.99
CA SER A 106 2.49 9.94 2.39
C SER A 106 3.81 10.59 2.80
N SER A 107 4.56 11.15 1.86
CA SER A 107 5.83 11.81 2.14
C SER A 107 6.07 12.96 1.18
N GLY A 108 6.52 14.10 1.71
CA GLY A 108 7.16 15.16 0.91
C GLY A 108 8.68 15.19 1.08
N THR A 109 9.24 14.27 1.87
CA THR A 109 10.68 14.23 2.20
C THR A 109 11.39 13.12 1.47
N SER A 110 12.57 13.45 0.92
CA SER A 110 13.50 12.49 0.32
C SER A 110 14.54 12.02 1.32
N PHE A 111 14.91 10.74 1.23
CA PHE A 111 15.99 10.16 2.03
C PHE A 111 16.63 8.96 1.31
N ARG A 112 17.88 8.66 1.69
CA ARG A 112 18.60 7.50 1.16
C ARG A 112 17.91 6.21 1.58
N SER A 113 17.64 5.33 0.62
CA SER A 113 17.08 4.02 0.89
C SER A 113 17.97 3.20 1.84
N VAL A 114 17.34 2.51 2.77
CA VAL A 114 18.00 1.70 3.79
C VAL A 114 17.43 0.28 3.78
N LYS A 115 18.29 -0.70 4.04
CA LYS A 115 17.91 -2.10 4.19
C LYS A 115 18.67 -2.73 5.35
N ARG A 116 17.97 -3.45 6.22
CA ARG A 116 18.55 -4.14 7.39
C ARG A 116 17.98 -5.54 7.52
N LYS A 117 18.84 -6.52 7.76
CA LYS A 117 18.42 -7.89 8.10
C LYS A 117 17.85 -7.89 9.52
N VAL A 118 16.78 -8.66 9.73
CA VAL A 118 16.22 -8.90 11.06
C VAL A 118 16.73 -10.26 11.51
N LYS A 119 17.56 -10.27 12.56
CA LYS A 119 18.04 -11.52 13.17
C LYS A 119 16.99 -11.98 14.19
N GLN A 120 16.91 -13.29 14.42
CA GLN A 120 16.10 -13.89 15.50
C GLN A 120 14.58 -13.61 15.45
N SER A 121 14.04 -13.24 14.27
CA SER A 121 12.59 -13.18 14.06
C SER A 121 12.10 -14.43 13.33
N ASP A 122 10.95 -14.96 13.74
CA ASP A 122 10.28 -16.05 13.04
C ASP A 122 9.46 -15.57 11.84
N TYR A 123 9.11 -14.28 11.80
CA TYR A 123 8.26 -13.70 10.76
C TYR A 123 9.04 -12.89 9.72
N PHE A 124 10.09 -12.18 10.14
CA PHE A 124 10.77 -11.18 9.31
C PHE A 124 12.18 -11.64 8.90
N ILE A 125 12.53 -11.43 7.64
CA ILE A 125 13.89 -11.68 7.12
C ILE A 125 14.69 -10.38 7.05
N ASP A 126 14.11 -9.37 6.41
CA ASP A 126 14.68 -8.04 6.33
C ASP A 126 13.58 -6.98 6.24
N ILE A 127 13.98 -5.76 6.58
CA ILE A 127 13.20 -4.56 6.37
C ILE A 127 13.97 -3.65 5.41
N ALA A 128 13.26 -3.09 4.44
CA ALA A 128 13.76 -2.04 3.56
C ALA A 128 12.83 -0.84 3.63
N ALA A 129 13.41 0.36 3.65
CA ALA A 129 12.68 1.60 3.50
C ALA A 129 13.26 2.43 2.35
N GLY A 130 12.40 2.91 1.48
CA GLY A 130 12.79 3.70 0.30
C GLY A 130 11.91 4.94 0.15
N SER A 131 12.50 6.01 -0.35
CA SER A 131 11.79 7.23 -0.69
C SER A 131 11.34 7.19 -2.15
N HIS A 132 10.12 7.66 -2.40
CA HIS A 132 9.56 7.95 -3.72
C HIS A 132 9.09 9.42 -3.73
N LYS A 133 8.58 9.90 -4.88
CA LYS A 133 8.20 11.31 -5.07
C LYS A 133 7.18 11.81 -4.03
N ASP A 134 6.09 11.06 -3.84
CA ASP A 134 4.95 11.49 -3.01
C ASP A 134 4.70 10.59 -1.78
N TYR A 135 5.55 9.57 -1.61
CA TYR A 135 5.42 8.59 -0.54
C TYR A 135 6.76 7.98 -0.18
N PHE A 136 6.86 7.41 1.01
CA PHE A 136 7.90 6.46 1.35
C PHE A 136 7.30 5.07 1.53
N ARG A 137 8.10 4.05 1.22
CA ARG A 137 7.68 2.66 1.28
C ARG A 137 8.49 1.92 2.33
N ILE A 138 7.81 1.22 3.22
CA ILE A 138 8.40 0.21 4.10
C ILE A 138 8.02 -1.16 3.53
N ALA A 139 9.02 -1.96 3.20
CA ALA A 139 8.85 -3.33 2.72
C ALA A 139 9.50 -4.31 3.70
N LEU A 140 8.71 -5.25 4.18
CA LEU A 140 9.11 -6.31 5.10
C LEU A 140 9.11 -7.63 4.35
N ARG A 141 10.29 -8.22 4.17
CA ARG A 141 10.36 -9.56 3.59
C ARG A 141 10.04 -10.59 4.67
N LEU A 142 9.12 -11.48 4.37
CA LEU A 142 8.54 -12.41 5.32
C LEU A 142 9.11 -13.82 5.17
N LYS A 143 9.28 -14.52 6.30
CA LYS A 143 9.59 -15.96 6.36
C LYS A 143 8.34 -16.82 6.21
N LYS A 144 7.27 -16.40 6.86
CA LYS A 144 5.96 -17.09 6.91
C LYS A 144 4.82 -16.12 6.64
N GLU A 145 3.59 -16.63 6.67
CA GLU A 145 2.42 -15.77 6.57
C GLU A 145 2.30 -14.82 7.74
N CYS A 146 1.86 -13.61 7.41
CA CYS A 146 1.57 -12.56 8.36
C CYS A 146 0.14 -12.13 8.10
N SER A 147 -0.73 -12.20 9.11
CA SER A 147 -2.06 -11.63 9.00
C SER A 147 -1.96 -10.11 8.91
N LYS A 148 -2.59 -9.48 7.91
CA LYS A 148 -2.43 -8.03 7.65
C LYS A 148 -3.29 -7.18 8.58
N LYS A 149 -3.06 -7.25 9.90
CA LYS A 149 -3.75 -6.41 10.86
C LYS A 149 -2.91 -5.16 11.13
N VAL A 150 -3.10 -4.14 10.29
CA VAL A 150 -2.51 -2.81 10.49
C VAL A 150 -3.47 -1.95 11.32
N LYS A 151 -3.07 -1.61 12.54
CA LYS A 151 -3.85 -0.79 13.47
C LYS A 151 -3.20 0.59 13.61
N LYS A 152 -3.98 1.65 13.38
CA LYS A 152 -3.53 3.02 13.65
C LYS A 152 -3.48 3.27 15.16
N THR A 153 -2.44 3.97 15.62
CA THR A 153 -2.24 4.39 17.02
C THR A 153 -2.05 5.92 17.07
N SER A 154 -1.92 6.48 18.28
CA SER A 154 -1.58 7.91 18.46
C SER A 154 -0.20 8.27 17.91
N GLU A 155 0.74 7.32 17.92
CA GLU A 155 2.13 7.54 17.52
C GLU A 155 2.45 7.06 16.08
N GLY A 156 1.50 6.38 15.43
CA GLY A 156 1.67 5.86 14.08
C GLY A 156 0.86 4.59 13.84
N TYR A 157 1.54 3.47 13.58
CA TYR A 157 0.90 2.22 13.15
C TYR A 157 1.54 0.99 13.79
N LEU A 158 0.70 0.02 14.15
CA LEU A 158 1.07 -1.26 14.70
C LEU A 158 0.67 -2.36 13.72
N VAL A 159 1.60 -3.24 13.38
CA VAL A 159 1.39 -4.34 12.44
C VAL A 159 1.64 -5.64 13.17
N PHE A 160 0.62 -6.48 13.31
CA PHE A 160 0.75 -7.79 13.94
C PHE A 160 0.85 -8.88 12.89
N CYS A 161 1.82 -9.78 13.05
CA CYS A 161 1.91 -11.03 12.32
C CYS A 161 1.66 -12.17 13.32
N LYS A 162 0.41 -12.55 13.48
CA LYS A 162 -0.01 -13.74 14.23
C LYS A 162 -0.72 -14.70 13.30
#